data_AF-A0A1I6IVA0-F1
#
_entry.id   AF-A0A1I6IVA0-F1
#
_cell.length_a   1.000
_cell.length_b   1.000
_cell.length_c   1.000
_cell.angle_alpha   90.00
_cell.angle_beta   90.00
_cell.angle_gamma   90.00
#
_symmetry.space_group_name_H-M   'P 1'
#
loop_
_entity.id
_entity.type
_entity.pdbx_description
1 polymer ?
#
loop_
_entity_poly.entity_id
_entity_poly.type
_entity_poly.pdbx_seq_one_letter_code
_entity_poly.pdbx_strand_id
1 'polypeptide(L)'
;MDSNNRPRCWTRRVIALPIAAGLLIGSLPARAADQTIELSSRGGYQSHRLPDGTTEVELVQQTAGGCRFGRTWGYDLTSKELWVDGGCSGRFKITTSAAASGDGASSSDNSSNIGAAVAAAAVIAGIALIASKDKDKDRDRDDGWQDDGGWNARQIRGKGGLCLDIEGGARPGRKLIVYDCNGGGNQRFEWNRDGELRVAGLCLDVADRNTADGARVMAFTCNGGANQRWRARGGEIRSADSGKCLDIEGGRARPGTAVILYRCNGGDNQRWSW
;
A
#
# COMPACT_ATOMS: atom_id res chain seq x y z
N MET A 1 -102.48 20.37 -20.82
CA MET A 1 -101.08 20.82 -20.84
C MET A 1 -100.22 19.59 -21.02
N ASP A 2 -99.19 19.64 -21.87
CA ASP A 2 -98.16 18.60 -21.91
C ASP A 2 -96.84 19.24 -22.36
N SER A 3 -95.72 18.91 -21.71
CA SER A 3 -94.48 19.68 -21.75
C SER A 3 -93.36 18.90 -22.43
N ASN A 4 -93.16 19.16 -23.73
CA ASN A 4 -92.26 18.35 -24.55
C ASN A 4 -90.78 18.62 -24.25
N ASN A 5 -90.03 17.56 -23.98
CA ASN A 5 -88.68 17.59 -23.41
C ASN A 5 -87.58 17.93 -24.46
N ARG A 6 -86.55 18.69 -24.08
CA ARG A 6 -85.32 18.87 -24.88
C ARG A 6 -84.07 18.74 -23.99
N PRO A 7 -83.24 17.69 -24.15
CA PRO A 7 -81.95 17.60 -23.46
C PRO A 7 -80.95 18.62 -24.01
N ARG A 8 -80.12 19.20 -23.12
CA ARG A 8 -79.05 20.13 -23.51
C ARG A 8 -77.77 19.36 -23.85
N CYS A 9 -77.17 19.63 -25.01
CA CYS A 9 -75.84 19.12 -25.34
C CYS A 9 -74.77 19.80 -24.47
N TRP A 10 -73.89 18.99 -23.86
CA TRP A 10 -72.69 19.47 -23.17
C TRP A 10 -71.45 19.16 -24.01
N THR A 11 -70.83 20.17 -24.61
CA THR A 11 -69.57 20.04 -25.35
C THR A 11 -68.38 19.90 -24.40
N ARG A 12 -67.95 18.65 -24.14
CA ARG A 12 -66.67 18.39 -23.47
C ARG A 12 -65.51 18.89 -24.33
N ARG A 13 -64.84 19.98 -23.91
CA ARG A 13 -63.50 20.32 -24.41
C ARG A 13 -62.50 19.32 -23.85
N VAL A 14 -61.82 18.58 -24.73
CA VAL A 14 -60.65 17.77 -24.36
C VAL A 14 -59.43 18.69 -24.45
N ILE A 15 -58.74 18.89 -23.33
CA ILE A 15 -57.46 19.61 -23.30
C ILE A 15 -56.35 18.58 -23.49
N ALA A 16 -55.70 18.59 -24.65
CA ALA A 16 -54.49 17.80 -24.89
C ALA A 16 -53.30 18.49 -24.20
N LEU A 17 -52.76 17.84 -23.17
CA LEU A 17 -51.48 18.25 -22.57
C LEU A 17 -50.32 17.66 -23.40
N PRO A 18 -49.35 18.46 -23.85
CA PRO A 18 -48.18 17.93 -24.53
C PRO A 18 -47.29 17.19 -23.53
N ILE A 19 -47.11 15.88 -23.73
CA ILE A 19 -46.15 15.10 -22.94
C ILE A 19 -44.75 15.48 -23.40
N ALA A 20 -44.10 16.36 -22.65
CA ALA A 20 -42.70 16.70 -22.85
C ALA A 20 -41.83 15.48 -22.50
N ALA A 21 -41.42 14.73 -23.52
CA ALA A 21 -40.48 13.62 -23.40
C ALA A 21 -39.07 14.16 -23.07
N GLY A 22 -38.83 14.46 -21.80
CA GLY A 22 -37.51 14.87 -21.32
C GLY A 22 -36.52 13.74 -21.53
N LEU A 23 -35.54 13.94 -22.42
CA LEU A 23 -34.38 13.07 -22.50
C LEU A 23 -33.60 13.20 -21.18
N LEU A 24 -33.79 12.22 -20.29
CA LEU A 24 -32.79 11.90 -19.28
C LEU A 24 -31.54 11.42 -20.02
N ILE A 25 -30.63 12.36 -20.30
CA ILE A 25 -29.24 12.05 -20.62
C ILE A 25 -28.63 11.50 -19.34
N GLY A 26 -28.85 10.20 -19.10
CA GLY A 26 -28.19 9.48 -18.03
C GLY A 26 -26.69 9.60 -18.27
N SER A 27 -25.98 10.22 -17.33
CA SER A 27 -24.53 10.25 -17.33
C SER A 27 -24.03 8.81 -17.33
N LEU A 28 -23.46 8.39 -18.46
CA LEU A 28 -22.78 7.10 -18.53
C LEU A 28 -21.73 7.06 -17.42
N PRO A 29 -21.71 6.03 -16.55
CA PRO A 29 -20.70 5.94 -15.50
C PRO A 29 -19.32 5.98 -16.16
N ALA A 30 -18.42 6.79 -15.62
CA ALA A 30 -17.09 6.99 -16.18
C ALA A 30 -16.40 5.62 -16.35
N ARG A 31 -16.27 5.19 -17.61
CA ARG A 31 -15.84 3.82 -17.91
C ARG A 31 -14.39 3.68 -17.46
N ALA A 32 -14.13 2.63 -16.66
CA ALA A 32 -12.80 2.13 -16.38
C ALA A 32 -11.95 2.12 -17.65
N ALA A 33 -10.92 2.96 -17.67
CA ALA A 33 -10.10 3.22 -18.84
C ALA A 33 -8.66 2.84 -18.52
N ASP A 34 -8.19 1.79 -19.20
CA ASP A 34 -6.80 1.33 -19.11
C ASP A 34 -5.88 2.38 -19.76
N GLN A 35 -5.27 3.24 -18.94
CA GLN A 35 -4.37 4.29 -19.42
C GLN A 35 -2.96 3.72 -19.59
N THR A 36 -2.35 3.87 -20.77
CA THR A 36 -0.91 3.62 -20.92
C THR A 36 -0.15 4.95 -20.87
N ILE A 37 0.75 5.11 -19.90
CA ILE A 37 1.71 6.22 -19.85
C ILE A 37 3.10 5.75 -20.27
N GLU A 38 4.03 6.70 -20.45
CA GLU A 38 5.47 6.42 -20.54
C GLU A 38 6.21 7.22 -19.47
N LEU A 39 7.09 6.56 -18.72
CA LEU A 39 7.82 7.15 -17.60
C LEU A 39 9.29 6.67 -17.63
N SER A 40 10.23 7.61 -17.52
CA SER A 40 11.64 7.37 -17.87
C SER A 40 12.63 7.97 -16.86
N SER A 41 13.43 7.13 -16.20
CA SER A 41 14.56 7.56 -15.38
C SER A 41 15.80 7.80 -16.25
N ARG A 42 16.51 8.91 -16.01
CA ARG A 42 17.87 9.15 -16.54
C ARG A 42 18.97 8.83 -15.51
N GLY A 43 18.72 7.86 -14.64
CA GLY A 43 19.66 7.44 -13.57
C GLY A 43 19.25 7.88 -12.15
N GLY A 44 18.13 8.60 -12.01
CA GLY A 44 17.56 8.99 -10.72
C GLY A 44 16.03 8.92 -10.70
N TYR A 45 15.46 9.01 -9.50
CA TYR A 45 14.02 8.84 -9.24
C TYR A 45 13.14 9.80 -10.04
N GLN A 46 12.15 9.27 -10.75
CA GLN A 46 11.08 9.99 -11.42
C GLN A 46 9.75 9.30 -11.09
N SER A 47 8.66 10.05 -10.93
CA SER A 47 7.36 9.46 -10.62
C SER A 47 6.18 10.18 -11.28
N HIS A 48 5.06 9.47 -11.31
CA HIS A 48 3.77 9.88 -11.87
C HIS A 48 2.70 9.63 -10.81
N ARG A 49 1.81 10.60 -10.58
CA ARG A 49 0.65 10.40 -9.69
C ARG A 49 -0.35 9.49 -10.37
N LEU A 50 -0.76 8.43 -9.69
CA LEU A 50 -1.79 7.52 -10.16
C LEU A 50 -3.19 8.17 -10.06
N PRO A 51 -4.09 7.90 -11.02
CA PRO A 51 -5.50 8.24 -10.91
C PRO A 51 -6.17 7.62 -9.68
N ASP A 52 -7.22 8.29 -9.20
CA ASP A 52 -8.12 7.73 -8.20
C ASP A 52 -8.82 6.47 -8.75
N GLY A 53 -9.07 5.50 -7.87
CA GLY A 53 -9.63 4.19 -8.26
C GLY A 53 -8.65 3.24 -8.98
N THR A 54 -7.37 3.60 -9.14
CA THR A 54 -6.33 2.68 -9.66
C THR A 54 -6.24 1.42 -8.82
N THR A 55 -6.29 0.25 -9.47
CA THR A 55 -6.19 -1.08 -8.83
C THR A 55 -4.89 -1.80 -9.14
N GLU A 56 -4.23 -1.49 -10.25
CA GLU A 56 -3.06 -2.21 -10.74
C GLU A 56 -2.22 -1.33 -11.68
N VAL A 57 -0.90 -1.58 -11.71
CA VAL A 57 0.01 -0.95 -12.68
C VAL A 57 1.00 -1.99 -13.23
N GLU A 58 0.99 -2.18 -14.54
CA GLU A 58 1.79 -3.17 -15.26
C GLU A 58 2.85 -2.50 -16.15
N LEU A 59 4.11 -2.94 -16.07
CA LEU A 59 5.14 -2.58 -17.05
C LEU A 59 4.94 -3.38 -18.34
N VAL A 60 4.13 -2.85 -19.25
CA VAL A 60 3.80 -3.51 -20.53
C VAL A 60 4.92 -3.44 -21.57
N GLN A 61 5.84 -2.47 -21.46
CA GLN A 61 7.02 -2.41 -22.34
C GLN A 61 8.19 -1.69 -21.66
N GLN A 62 9.33 -2.35 -21.46
CA GLN A 62 10.59 -1.69 -21.11
C GLN A 62 11.14 -0.93 -22.34
N THR A 63 11.43 0.36 -22.20
CA THR A 63 11.99 1.20 -23.28
C THR A 63 13.48 1.52 -23.08
N ALA A 64 13.97 1.60 -21.83
CA ALA A 64 15.40 1.70 -21.53
C ALA A 64 15.76 1.18 -20.13
N GLY A 65 17.06 0.94 -19.92
CA GLY A 65 17.60 0.48 -18.64
C GLY A 65 17.21 -0.95 -18.27
N GLY A 66 17.48 -1.32 -17.01
CA GLY A 66 17.06 -2.59 -16.43
C GLY A 66 15.91 -2.37 -15.45
N CYS A 67 14.68 -2.54 -15.90
CA CYS A 67 13.48 -2.40 -15.08
C CYS A 67 13.18 -3.68 -14.30
N ARG A 68 13.20 -3.59 -12.97
CA ARG A 68 12.83 -4.65 -12.02
C ARG A 68 11.91 -4.05 -10.96
N PHE A 69 10.79 -4.72 -10.70
CA PHE A 69 9.80 -4.27 -9.73
C PHE A 69 10.42 -4.17 -8.32
N GLY A 70 10.04 -3.16 -7.55
CA GLY A 70 10.64 -2.81 -6.27
C GLY A 70 12.07 -2.24 -6.35
N ARG A 71 12.91 -2.63 -7.32
CA ARG A 71 14.31 -2.18 -7.41
C ARG A 71 14.53 -0.91 -8.21
N THR A 72 13.92 -0.82 -9.38
CA THR A 72 14.11 0.28 -10.36
C THR A 72 12.80 0.75 -10.97
N TRP A 73 11.67 0.09 -10.70
CA TRP A 73 10.34 0.68 -10.81
C TRP A 73 9.39 0.06 -9.78
N GLY A 74 8.25 0.69 -9.56
CA GLY A 74 7.18 0.12 -8.75
C GLY A 74 6.01 1.09 -8.64
N TYR A 75 5.00 0.73 -7.84
CA TYR A 75 3.86 1.59 -7.59
C TYR A 75 3.26 1.39 -6.19
N ASP A 76 2.49 2.38 -5.76
CA ASP A 76 1.81 2.47 -4.48
C ASP A 76 0.40 3.05 -4.70
N LEU A 77 -0.64 2.28 -4.34
CA LEU A 77 -2.04 2.70 -4.47
C LEU A 77 -2.50 3.60 -3.31
N THR A 78 -1.82 3.55 -2.16
CA THR A 78 -2.13 4.35 -0.97
C THR A 78 -1.58 5.77 -1.10
N SER A 79 -0.31 5.92 -1.51
CA SER A 79 0.27 7.24 -1.81
C SER A 79 -0.04 7.73 -3.24
N LYS A 80 -0.64 6.88 -4.07
CA LYS A 80 -1.01 7.13 -5.48
C LYS A 80 0.21 7.53 -6.32
N GLU A 81 1.27 6.73 -6.27
CA GLU A 81 2.54 6.99 -6.95
C GLU A 81 3.02 5.77 -7.75
N LEU A 82 3.28 5.95 -9.05
CA LEU A 82 4.09 5.06 -9.89
C LEU A 82 5.47 5.70 -10.07
N TRP A 83 6.54 4.94 -9.90
CA TRP A 83 7.90 5.47 -9.92
C TRP A 83 8.87 4.60 -10.74
N VAL A 84 9.93 5.24 -11.22
CA VAL A 84 11.11 4.62 -11.86
C VAL A 84 12.40 5.27 -11.31
N ASP A 85 13.46 4.49 -11.18
CA ASP A 85 14.77 4.93 -10.65
C ASP A 85 15.91 4.19 -11.36
N GLY A 86 17.15 4.63 -11.18
CA GLY A 86 18.35 3.92 -11.64
C GLY A 86 18.45 3.68 -13.16
N GLY A 87 17.77 4.51 -13.98
CA GLY A 87 17.80 4.41 -15.44
C GLY A 87 16.71 3.54 -16.07
N CYS A 88 15.84 2.91 -15.27
CA CYS A 88 14.66 2.22 -15.81
C CYS A 88 13.73 3.22 -16.53
N SER A 89 13.32 2.86 -17.74
CA SER A 89 12.32 3.58 -18.52
C SER A 89 11.37 2.59 -19.18
N GLY A 90 10.08 2.91 -19.22
CA GLY A 90 9.09 2.02 -19.79
C GLY A 90 7.72 2.65 -19.96
N ARG A 91 6.85 1.88 -20.62
CA ARG A 91 5.43 2.15 -20.80
C ARG A 91 4.65 1.34 -19.78
N PHE A 92 3.82 2.03 -19.02
CA PHE A 92 3.09 1.48 -17.89
C PHE A 92 1.59 1.55 -18.15
N LYS A 93 0.92 0.41 -18.11
CA LYS A 93 -0.53 0.30 -18.14
C LYS A 93 -1.05 0.51 -16.72
N ILE A 94 -2.00 1.41 -16.55
CA ILE A 94 -2.67 1.74 -15.29
C ILE A 94 -4.12 1.27 -15.42
N THR A 95 -4.49 0.25 -14.64
CA THR A 95 -5.86 -0.28 -14.57
C THR A 95 -6.65 0.49 -13.51
N THR A 96 -7.78 1.08 -13.88
CA THR A 96 -8.69 1.78 -12.95
C THR A 96 -9.99 1.02 -12.77
N SER A 97 -10.49 0.99 -11.53
CA SER A 97 -11.87 0.58 -11.24
C SER A 97 -12.80 1.80 -11.28
N ALA A 98 -14.04 1.62 -11.73
CA ALA A 98 -15.05 2.69 -11.78
C ALA A 98 -15.65 3.01 -10.38
N ALA A 99 -14.82 2.99 -9.35
CA ALA A 99 -15.20 3.15 -7.95
C ALA A 99 -15.45 4.63 -7.59
N ALA A 100 -16.66 5.10 -7.91
CA ALA A 100 -17.28 6.33 -7.42
C ALA A 100 -16.42 7.61 -7.52
N SER A 101 -16.48 8.27 -8.68
CA SER A 101 -16.35 9.73 -8.75
C SER A 101 -17.55 10.39 -8.06
N GLY A 102 -17.57 10.34 -6.73
CA GLY A 102 -18.61 10.91 -5.88
C GLY A 102 -18.16 12.23 -5.29
N ASP A 103 -18.63 13.33 -5.88
CA ASP A 103 -18.52 14.67 -5.29
C ASP A 103 -19.36 14.72 -3.99
N GLY A 104 -18.74 14.38 -2.87
CA GLY A 104 -19.36 14.27 -1.55
C GLY A 104 -18.71 15.21 -0.55
N ALA A 105 -19.50 16.10 0.05
CA ALA A 105 -18.99 17.15 0.92
C ALA A 105 -18.43 16.62 2.25
N SER A 106 -17.48 17.37 2.81
CA SER A 106 -17.07 17.25 4.21
C SER A 106 -18.26 17.47 5.15
N SER A 107 -18.74 16.40 5.77
CA SER A 107 -19.49 16.48 7.02
C SER A 107 -18.89 15.50 8.03
N SER A 108 -18.44 16.03 9.16
CA SER A 108 -18.24 15.23 10.36
C SER A 108 -19.59 14.74 10.87
N ASP A 109 -19.71 13.46 11.20
CA ASP A 109 -20.65 13.02 12.22
C ASP A 109 -20.24 11.68 12.84
N ASN A 110 -20.77 11.40 14.03
CA ASN A 110 -20.23 10.37 14.92
C ASN A 110 -21.01 9.04 14.86
N SER A 111 -20.29 7.93 14.69
CA SER A 111 -20.66 6.53 15.00
C SER A 111 -22.13 6.06 14.87
N SER A 112 -22.44 5.18 13.89
CA SER A 112 -23.26 3.94 14.11
C SER A 112 -23.45 3.04 12.87
N ASN A 113 -22.76 1.90 12.86
CA ASN A 113 -23.16 0.57 12.39
C ASN A 113 -24.19 0.30 11.23
N ILE A 114 -23.69 -0.45 10.23
CA ILE A 114 -24.34 -1.59 9.52
C ILE A 114 -25.34 -1.32 8.36
N GLY A 115 -25.03 -1.83 7.15
CA GLY A 115 -25.92 -2.84 6.54
C GLY A 115 -26.35 -2.78 5.05
N ALA A 116 -25.45 -2.88 4.06
CA ALA A 116 -25.76 -3.41 2.70
C ALA A 116 -24.46 -3.90 1.99
N ALA A 117 -24.30 -5.03 1.27
CA ALA A 117 -25.18 -6.01 0.60
C ALA A 117 -25.60 -5.61 -0.85
N VAL A 118 -25.40 -6.41 -1.93
CA VAL A 118 -24.81 -7.77 -2.12
C VAL A 118 -24.12 -7.87 -3.51
N ALA A 119 -22.91 -8.46 -3.59
CA ALA A 119 -22.30 -9.03 -4.81
C ALA A 119 -21.13 -9.99 -4.45
N ALA A 120 -20.65 -10.85 -5.38
CA ALA A 120 -19.46 -11.70 -5.16
C ALA A 120 -18.78 -12.23 -6.44
N ALA A 121 -17.46 -12.45 -6.35
CA ALA A 121 -16.74 -13.53 -7.02
C ALA A 121 -15.66 -14.07 -6.05
N ALA A 122 -15.66 -15.38 -5.78
CA ALA A 122 -14.65 -16.08 -4.95
C ALA A 122 -13.70 -16.87 -5.89
N VAL A 123 -12.65 -17.59 -5.47
CA VAL A 123 -12.17 -18.18 -4.19
C VAL A 123 -10.61 -18.15 -4.26
N ILE A 124 -9.75 -18.32 -3.25
CA ILE A 124 -9.74 -18.85 -1.86
C ILE A 124 -8.80 -17.87 -1.07
N ALA A 125 -8.78 -17.71 0.27
CA ALA A 125 -9.07 -18.65 1.35
C ALA A 125 -9.53 -17.99 2.68
N GLY A 126 -10.44 -18.69 3.38
CA GLY A 126 -10.29 -18.86 4.83
C GLY A 126 -10.65 -17.73 5.80
N ILE A 127 -11.54 -16.78 5.47
CA ILE A 127 -12.12 -15.90 6.51
C ILE A 127 -13.15 -16.69 7.32
N ALA A 128 -12.71 -17.23 8.47
CA ALA A 128 -13.61 -17.74 9.50
C ALA A 128 -14.09 -16.57 10.37
N LEU A 129 -15.40 -16.26 10.33
CA LEU A 129 -16.04 -15.31 11.23
C LEU A 129 -16.15 -15.90 12.65
N ILE A 130 -15.04 -15.93 13.38
CA ILE A 130 -15.03 -16.29 14.79
C ILE A 130 -15.47 -15.06 15.60
N ALA A 131 -16.73 -15.07 16.03
CA ALA A 131 -17.20 -14.17 17.07
C ALA A 131 -16.51 -14.55 18.40
N SER A 132 -15.40 -13.88 18.72
CA SER A 132 -14.72 -14.09 20.00
C SER A 132 -15.57 -13.51 21.12
N LYS A 133 -16.23 -14.39 21.85
CA LYS A 133 -17.00 -14.04 23.05
C LYS A 133 -16.04 -13.86 24.22
N ASP A 134 -16.04 -12.67 24.82
CA ASP A 134 -15.17 -12.36 25.95
C ASP A 134 -15.27 -13.38 27.07
N LYS A 135 -14.09 -13.88 27.48
CA LYS A 135 -13.88 -14.73 28.64
C LYS A 135 -12.47 -14.50 29.15
N ASP A 136 -12.35 -13.61 30.12
CA ASP A 136 -11.14 -13.48 30.93
C ASP A 136 -10.82 -14.83 31.56
N LYS A 137 -9.64 -15.36 31.24
CA LYS A 137 -9.00 -16.47 31.96
C LYS A 137 -7.49 -16.36 31.83
N ASP A 138 -6.89 -15.80 32.86
CA ASP A 138 -5.45 -15.76 33.06
C ASP A 138 -4.87 -17.17 32.98
N ARG A 139 -3.94 -17.37 32.03
CA ARG A 139 -3.05 -18.54 31.98
C ARG A 139 -1.73 -18.13 31.37
N ASP A 140 -0.80 -17.83 32.25
CA ASP A 140 0.57 -17.48 31.92
C ASP A 140 1.22 -18.57 31.05
N ARG A 141 1.86 -18.14 29.98
CA ARG A 141 2.82 -18.92 29.22
C ARG A 141 3.96 -18.01 28.79
N ASP A 142 5.02 -18.01 29.59
CA ASP A 142 6.32 -17.49 29.17
C ASP A 142 6.78 -18.22 27.90
N ASP A 143 6.65 -17.57 26.74
CA ASP A 143 7.34 -17.96 25.50
C ASP A 143 8.47 -16.99 25.11
N GLY A 144 8.79 -16.05 26.01
CA GLY A 144 10.06 -15.31 26.02
C GLY A 144 10.20 -14.22 24.97
N TRP A 145 9.10 -13.77 24.37
CA TRP A 145 9.07 -12.52 23.61
C TRP A 145 9.08 -11.33 24.57
N GLN A 146 10.07 -10.45 24.44
CA GLN A 146 10.10 -9.19 25.18
C GLN A 146 9.20 -8.18 24.46
N ASP A 147 8.04 -7.88 25.03
CA ASP A 147 7.17 -6.80 24.60
C ASP A 147 7.53 -5.49 25.32
N ASP A 148 8.68 -4.92 24.96
CA ASP A 148 9.16 -3.64 25.50
C ASP A 148 8.24 -2.49 25.03
N GLY A 149 7.18 -2.24 25.79
CA GLY A 149 6.03 -1.40 25.43
C GLY A 149 6.39 -0.01 24.88
N GLY A 150 6.45 0.09 23.54
CA GLY A 150 6.90 1.29 22.84
C GLY A 150 6.44 1.33 21.39
N TRP A 151 5.17 1.68 21.16
CA TRP A 151 4.57 1.97 19.85
C TRP A 151 5.03 3.32 19.29
N ASN A 152 6.34 3.53 19.26
CA ASN A 152 6.98 4.79 18.90
C ASN A 152 8.14 4.51 17.93
N ALA A 153 8.06 5.04 16.71
CA ALA A 153 9.10 4.90 15.71
C ALA A 153 10.47 5.39 16.21
N ARG A 154 11.44 4.47 16.33
CA ARG A 154 12.75 4.63 16.98
C ARG A 154 13.93 4.43 16.01
N GLN A 155 15.09 4.98 16.37
CA GLN A 155 16.33 4.80 15.60
C GLN A 155 16.96 3.44 15.90
N ILE A 156 16.98 2.55 14.91
CA ILE A 156 17.71 1.28 15.00
C ILE A 156 19.17 1.54 14.62
N ARG A 157 20.10 1.25 15.53
CA ARG A 157 21.55 1.48 15.37
C ARG A 157 22.30 0.18 15.14
N GLY A 158 23.35 0.20 14.33
CA GLY A 158 24.19 -0.97 14.04
C GLY A 158 25.67 -0.71 14.23
N LYS A 159 26.50 -1.57 13.61
CA LYS A 159 27.97 -1.48 13.63
C LYS A 159 28.47 -0.07 13.30
N GLY A 160 29.37 0.45 14.13
CA GLY A 160 29.92 1.81 14.01
C GLY A 160 29.02 2.92 14.57
N GLY A 161 27.88 2.59 15.20
CA GLY A 161 26.95 3.56 15.77
C GLY A 161 26.05 4.24 14.73
N LEU A 162 26.15 3.85 13.46
CA LEU A 162 25.30 4.32 12.37
C LEU A 162 23.86 3.82 12.52
N CYS A 163 22.90 4.61 12.08
CA CYS A 163 21.49 4.27 12.08
C CYS A 163 21.10 3.57 10.77
N LEU A 164 20.10 2.70 10.84
CA LEU A 164 19.30 2.35 9.68
C LEU A 164 18.69 3.62 9.07
N ASP A 165 18.74 3.73 7.74
CA ASP A 165 18.30 4.90 6.99
C ASP A 165 17.77 4.46 5.62
N ILE A 166 16.64 5.00 5.17
CA ILE A 166 16.17 4.84 3.80
C ILE A 166 16.78 5.93 2.92
N GLU A 167 17.62 5.53 1.97
CA GLU A 167 18.56 6.43 1.28
C GLU A 167 17.87 7.61 0.58
N GLY A 168 18.18 8.83 1.02
CA GLY A 168 17.66 10.07 0.44
C GLY A 168 16.22 10.38 0.84
N GLY A 169 15.67 9.68 1.83
CA GLY A 169 14.31 9.83 2.31
C GLY A 169 13.46 8.58 2.05
N ALA A 170 12.51 8.31 2.96
CA ALA A 170 11.60 7.18 2.84
C ALA A 170 10.60 7.40 1.69
N ARG A 171 10.80 6.65 0.60
CA ARG A 171 9.90 6.51 -0.55
C ARG A 171 9.92 5.06 -1.04
N PRO A 172 8.88 4.57 -1.73
CA PRO A 172 8.87 3.21 -2.26
C PRO A 172 10.11 2.90 -3.12
N GLY A 173 10.64 1.68 -2.97
CA GLY A 173 11.80 1.14 -3.69
C GLY A 173 13.17 1.63 -3.23
N ARG A 174 13.26 2.71 -2.43
CA ARG A 174 14.55 3.25 -1.95
C ARG A 174 15.22 2.26 -0.99
N LYS A 175 16.50 1.94 -1.24
CA LYS A 175 17.22 0.92 -0.45
C LYS A 175 17.40 1.35 1.00
N LEU A 176 17.44 0.35 1.88
CA LEU A 176 17.97 0.49 3.22
C LEU A 176 19.50 0.62 3.15
N ILE A 177 20.04 1.59 3.87
CA ILE A 177 21.47 1.82 4.09
C ILE A 177 21.73 1.97 5.59
N VAL A 178 23.01 2.04 5.96
CA VAL A 178 23.42 2.69 7.21
C VAL A 178 23.88 4.13 6.93
N TYR A 179 23.51 5.06 7.81
CA TYR A 179 23.87 6.48 7.71
C TYR A 179 24.06 7.10 9.11
N ASP A 180 24.62 8.32 9.15
CA ASP A 180 24.77 9.07 10.40
C ASP A 180 23.40 9.35 11.04
N CYS A 181 23.29 9.07 12.35
CA CYS A 181 22.04 9.20 13.10
C CYS A 181 21.59 10.66 13.20
N ASN A 182 20.53 11.04 12.47
CA ASN A 182 20.02 12.41 12.35
C ASN A 182 18.57 12.61 12.87
N GLY A 183 17.86 11.53 13.22
CA GLY A 183 16.50 11.57 13.78
C GLY A 183 15.38 11.79 12.76
N GLY A 184 15.71 11.92 11.48
CA GLY A 184 14.77 12.11 10.37
C GLY A 184 13.78 10.95 10.22
N GLY A 185 12.63 11.22 9.58
CA GLY A 185 11.56 10.23 9.42
C GLY A 185 11.95 8.97 8.64
N ASN A 186 13.02 9.03 7.84
CA ASN A 186 13.61 7.89 7.13
C ASN A 186 14.54 7.03 7.99
N GLN A 187 14.80 7.42 9.25
CA GLN A 187 15.57 6.69 10.24
C GLN A 187 14.74 6.22 11.45
N ARG A 188 13.45 6.57 11.51
CA ARG A 188 12.56 6.20 12.61
C ARG A 188 11.70 5.01 12.18
N PHE A 189 12.04 3.85 12.71
CA PHE A 189 11.39 2.58 12.40
C PHE A 189 10.53 2.11 13.57
N GLU A 190 9.37 1.53 13.25
CA GLU A 190 8.40 1.01 14.22
C GLU A 190 8.06 -0.44 13.89
N TRP A 191 7.78 -1.25 14.91
CA TRP A 191 7.25 -2.60 14.74
C TRP A 191 5.75 -2.63 14.92
N ASN A 192 5.05 -3.46 14.14
CA ASN A 192 3.65 -3.79 14.40
C ASN A 192 3.44 -5.25 14.81
N ARG A 193 2.21 -5.58 15.23
CA ARG A 193 1.82 -6.93 15.70
C ARG A 193 1.97 -8.01 14.62
N ASP A 194 1.98 -7.61 13.35
CA ASP A 194 2.20 -8.45 12.18
C ASP A 194 3.69 -8.77 11.91
N GLY A 195 4.60 -8.13 12.65
CA GLY A 195 6.06 -8.23 12.45
C GLY A 195 6.58 -7.36 11.30
N GLU A 196 5.79 -6.44 10.76
CA GLU A 196 6.29 -5.46 9.78
C GLU A 196 7.16 -4.42 10.48
N LEU A 197 8.33 -4.14 9.89
CA LEU A 197 9.24 -3.09 10.33
C LEU A 197 8.99 -1.84 9.48
N ARG A 198 8.13 -0.94 9.98
CA ARG A 198 7.58 0.21 9.25
C ARG A 198 8.46 1.46 9.39
N VAL A 199 8.48 2.31 8.37
CA VAL A 199 9.20 3.59 8.31
C VAL A 199 8.42 4.59 7.46
N ALA A 200 8.05 5.73 8.04
CA ALA A 200 7.26 6.79 7.38
C ALA A 200 6.01 6.31 6.60
N GLY A 201 5.31 5.27 7.09
CA GLY A 201 4.13 4.68 6.46
C GLY A 201 4.42 3.55 5.46
N LEU A 202 5.69 3.34 5.09
CA LEU A 202 6.16 2.21 4.29
C LEU A 202 6.60 1.04 5.18
N CYS A 203 6.78 -0.13 4.60
CA CYS A 203 7.30 -1.33 5.24
C CYS A 203 8.71 -1.66 4.73
N LEU A 204 9.56 -2.20 5.59
CA LEU A 204 10.86 -2.73 5.18
C LEU A 204 10.66 -4.06 4.43
N ASP A 205 11.20 -4.17 3.22
CA ASP A 205 10.86 -5.18 2.23
C ASP A 205 12.13 -5.83 1.64
N VAL A 206 12.15 -7.17 1.53
CA VAL A 206 13.13 -7.90 0.72
C VAL A 206 12.69 -7.95 -0.74
N ALA A 207 13.36 -7.16 -1.59
CA ALA A 207 12.98 -6.94 -2.99
C ALA A 207 12.84 -8.24 -3.81
N ASP A 208 11.80 -8.29 -4.65
CA ASP A 208 11.38 -9.46 -5.43
C ASP A 208 11.05 -10.72 -4.59
N ARG A 209 10.88 -10.60 -3.26
CA ARG A 209 10.88 -11.73 -2.31
C ARG A 209 12.13 -12.61 -2.45
N ASN A 210 13.26 -12.01 -2.86
CA ASN A 210 14.47 -12.73 -3.19
C ASN A 210 15.17 -13.24 -1.90
N THR A 211 15.20 -14.56 -1.71
CA THR A 211 15.80 -15.20 -0.53
C THR A 211 17.31 -15.45 -0.64
N ALA A 212 17.96 -15.03 -1.73
CA ALA A 212 19.41 -15.17 -1.92
C ALA A 212 20.23 -14.30 -0.94
N ASP A 213 21.49 -14.68 -0.73
CA ASP A 213 22.46 -13.82 -0.05
C ASP A 213 22.77 -12.61 -0.94
N GLY A 214 22.76 -11.40 -0.37
CA GLY A 214 22.90 -10.15 -1.13
C GLY A 214 21.60 -9.62 -1.73
N ALA A 215 20.43 -10.15 -1.34
CA ALA A 215 19.16 -9.56 -1.75
C ALA A 215 18.98 -8.15 -1.16
N ARG A 216 18.47 -7.23 -1.98
CA ARG A 216 18.23 -5.82 -1.63
C ARG A 216 17.13 -5.73 -0.58
N VAL A 217 17.40 -5.00 0.50
CA VAL A 217 16.36 -4.55 1.43
C VAL A 217 16.03 -3.08 1.13
N MET A 218 14.76 -2.70 1.20
CA MET A 218 14.24 -1.39 0.80
C MET A 218 13.03 -0.98 1.62
N ALA A 219 12.62 0.29 1.57
CA ALA A 219 11.26 0.66 1.94
C ALA A 219 10.30 0.39 0.76
N PHE A 220 9.13 -0.19 1.02
CA PHE A 220 8.11 -0.42 0.00
C PHE A 220 6.70 -0.31 0.59
N THR A 221 5.69 -0.22 -0.26
CA THR A 221 4.27 -0.15 0.16
C THR A 221 3.90 -1.38 0.98
N CYS A 222 3.37 -1.18 2.18
CA CYS A 222 2.93 -2.27 3.05
C CYS A 222 1.84 -3.11 2.38
N ASN A 223 2.09 -4.41 2.23
CA ASN A 223 1.20 -5.37 1.57
C ASN A 223 0.97 -6.66 2.40
N GLY A 224 1.52 -6.72 3.63
CA GLY A 224 1.36 -7.88 4.53
C GLY A 224 2.13 -9.14 4.10
N GLY A 225 2.87 -9.09 2.98
CA GLY A 225 3.63 -10.20 2.43
C GLY A 225 4.78 -10.67 3.34
N ALA A 226 5.17 -11.94 3.21
CA ALA A 226 6.19 -12.53 4.08
C ALA A 226 7.56 -11.84 3.97
N ASN A 227 7.90 -11.31 2.80
CA ASN A 227 9.11 -10.50 2.53
C ASN A 227 9.14 -9.15 3.27
N GLN A 228 8.02 -8.71 3.85
CA GLN A 228 7.92 -7.50 4.67
C GLN A 228 7.87 -7.78 6.18
N ARG A 229 7.86 -9.06 6.57
CA ARG A 229 7.78 -9.49 7.97
C ARG A 229 9.17 -9.83 8.50
N TRP A 230 9.45 -9.36 9.71
CA TRP A 230 10.73 -9.44 10.38
C TRP A 230 10.55 -9.95 11.82
N ARG A 231 11.62 -10.52 12.37
CA ARG A 231 11.72 -10.97 13.77
C ARG A 231 13.08 -10.55 14.28
N ALA A 232 13.14 -9.91 15.43
CA ALA A 232 14.39 -9.60 16.11
C ALA A 232 14.55 -10.42 17.38
N ARG A 233 15.79 -10.83 17.66
CA ARG A 233 16.13 -11.66 18.83
C ARG A 233 17.62 -11.51 19.13
N GLY A 234 17.98 -11.23 20.38
CA GLY A 234 19.38 -11.12 20.80
C GLY A 234 20.20 -10.06 20.05
N GLY A 235 19.55 -8.99 19.58
CA GLY A 235 20.17 -7.94 18.77
C GLY A 235 20.31 -8.26 17.28
N GLU A 236 19.93 -9.43 16.79
CA GLU A 236 19.79 -9.65 15.33
C GLU A 236 18.39 -9.25 14.86
N ILE A 237 18.26 -8.74 13.64
CA ILE A 237 16.98 -8.58 12.92
C ILE A 237 16.98 -9.57 11.75
N ARG A 238 15.94 -10.39 11.61
CA ARG A 238 15.84 -11.47 10.63
C ARG A 238 14.56 -11.40 9.81
N SER A 239 14.62 -11.73 8.53
CA SER A 239 13.44 -11.92 7.68
C SER A 239 12.63 -13.13 8.14
N ALA A 240 11.32 -12.97 8.32
CA ALA A 240 10.44 -14.06 8.75
C ALA A 240 10.20 -15.11 7.65
N ASP A 241 10.37 -14.74 6.38
CA ASP A 241 10.20 -15.60 5.20
C ASP A 241 11.40 -16.53 4.95
N SER A 242 12.62 -15.99 5.13
CA SER A 242 13.87 -16.69 4.80
C SER A 242 14.71 -17.11 6.00
N GLY A 243 14.41 -16.59 7.20
CA GLY A 243 15.21 -16.77 8.41
C GLY A 243 16.58 -16.07 8.41
N LYS A 244 16.94 -15.40 7.30
CA LYS A 244 18.23 -14.70 7.11
C LYS A 244 18.28 -13.35 7.82
N CYS A 245 19.49 -12.90 8.11
CA CYS A 245 19.76 -11.70 8.89
C CYS A 245 19.83 -10.44 8.02
N LEU A 246 19.49 -9.31 8.64
CA LEU A 246 19.70 -7.96 8.14
C LEU A 246 21.18 -7.58 8.37
N ASP A 247 21.92 -7.33 7.28
CA ASP A 247 23.40 -7.31 7.28
C ASP A 247 23.94 -6.03 6.59
N ILE A 248 24.87 -5.33 7.23
CA ILE A 248 25.61 -4.20 6.63
C ILE A 248 26.65 -4.74 5.65
N GLU A 249 26.44 -4.51 4.35
CA GLU A 249 27.12 -5.21 3.26
C GLU A 249 28.65 -5.30 3.41
N GLY A 250 29.15 -6.54 3.40
CA GLY A 250 30.58 -6.84 3.53
C GLY A 250 31.19 -6.41 4.87
N GLY A 251 30.37 -6.16 5.90
CA GLY A 251 30.78 -5.70 7.21
C GLY A 251 31.23 -4.23 7.29
N ARG A 252 30.97 -3.44 6.24
CA ARG A 252 31.53 -2.10 6.00
C ARG A 252 30.69 -1.00 6.66
N ALA A 253 30.95 -0.70 7.94
CA ALA A 253 30.32 0.42 8.63
C ALA A 253 30.81 1.77 8.07
N ARG A 254 30.14 2.29 7.03
CA ARG A 254 30.33 3.65 6.47
C ARG A 254 28.98 4.19 5.98
N PRO A 255 28.68 5.50 6.16
CA PRO A 255 27.46 6.11 5.62
C PRO A 255 27.24 5.81 4.13
N GLY A 256 26.01 5.45 3.76
CA GLY A 256 25.62 5.08 2.39
C GLY A 256 25.79 3.60 2.03
N THR A 257 26.48 2.80 2.87
CA THR A 257 26.64 1.36 2.66
C THR A 257 25.28 0.67 2.72
N ALA A 258 25.01 -0.21 1.75
CA ALA A 258 23.75 -0.94 1.68
C ALA A 258 23.56 -1.89 2.87
N VAL A 259 22.31 -2.05 3.27
CA VAL A 259 21.88 -3.11 4.19
C VAL A 259 21.11 -4.15 3.36
N ILE A 260 21.56 -5.39 3.45
CA ILE A 260 21.15 -6.52 2.61
C ILE A 260 20.60 -7.67 3.45
N LEU A 261 19.94 -8.62 2.78
CA LEU A 261 19.64 -9.91 3.36
C LEU A 261 20.85 -10.84 3.19
N TYR A 262 21.34 -11.44 4.28
CA TYR A 262 22.47 -12.37 4.24
C TYR A 262 22.31 -13.49 5.27
N ARG A 263 22.90 -14.68 5.00
CA ARG A 263 22.95 -15.78 5.98
C ARG A 263 23.46 -15.31 7.34
N CYS A 264 22.74 -15.67 8.40
CA CYS A 264 23.14 -15.30 9.76
C CYS A 264 24.49 -15.92 10.12
N ASN A 265 25.42 -15.09 10.59
CA ASN A 265 26.81 -15.45 10.90
C ASN A 265 27.28 -14.93 12.27
N GLY A 266 26.45 -14.16 12.98
CA GLY A 266 26.71 -13.67 14.34
C GLY A 266 27.68 -12.47 14.44
N GLY A 267 28.25 -12.02 13.32
CA GLY A 267 29.16 -10.87 13.29
C GLY A 267 28.46 -9.53 13.51
N ASP A 268 29.21 -8.54 14.01
CA ASP A 268 28.67 -7.23 14.45
C ASP A 268 27.87 -6.48 13.39
N ASN A 269 28.12 -6.73 12.10
CA ASN A 269 27.36 -6.15 10.98
C ASN A 269 25.95 -6.70 10.82
N GLN A 270 25.57 -7.72 11.58
CA GLN A 270 24.21 -8.25 11.71
C GLN A 270 23.59 -7.91 13.08
N ARG A 271 24.27 -7.12 13.90
CA ARG A 271 23.85 -6.76 15.26
C ARG A 271 23.37 -5.32 15.30
N TRP A 272 22.25 -5.15 15.99
CA TRP A 272 21.42 -3.96 16.01
C TRP A 272 20.94 -3.68 17.44
N SER A 273 20.75 -2.41 17.78
CA SER A 273 20.12 -1.95 19.01
C SER A 273 18.99 -0.97 18.69
N TRP A 274 17.94 -1.01 19.52
CA TRP A 274 16.66 -0.31 19.38
C TRP A 274 16.11 -0.01 20.77
#